data_AF-A0A382DL37-F1
#
_entry.id   AF-A0A382DL37-F1
#
_cell.length_a   1.000
_cell.length_b   1.000
_cell.length_c   1.000
_cell.angle_alpha   90.00
_cell.angle_beta   90.00
_cell.angle_gamma   90.00
#
_symmetry.space_group_name_H-M   'P 1'
#
loop_
_entity.id
_entity.type
_entity.pdbx_description
1 polymer ?
#
loop_
_entity_poly.entity_id
_entity_poly.type
_entity_poly.pdbx_seq_one_letter_code
_entity_poly.pdbx_strand_id
1 'polypeptide(L)' 'VYENHHALQYAGKSLKADREFMLAAVKQNGWALQFASEELQQDEELKKIQEG' A
#
# COMPACT_ATOMS: atom_id res chain seq x y z
N VAL A 1 -10.63 20.37 7.88
CA VAL A 1 -9.53 20.38 6.88
C VAL A 1 -9.52 18.98 6.28
N TYR A 2 -9.80 18.84 4.97
CA TYR A 2 -9.84 17.53 4.31
C TYR A 2 -8.42 17.06 4.04
N GLU A 3 -7.77 16.50 5.06
CA GLU A 3 -6.44 15.91 4.92
C GLU A 3 -6.54 14.41 4.73
N ASN A 4 -7.04 13.98 3.57
CA ASN A 4 -6.68 12.67 3.02
C ASN A 4 -5.29 12.80 2.37
N HIS A 5 -4.29 13.20 3.15
CA HIS A 5 -2.91 13.16 2.70
C HIS A 5 -2.51 11.69 2.63
N HIS A 6 -2.49 11.11 1.43
CA HIS A 6 -1.93 9.78 1.20
C HIS A 6 -0.42 9.84 1.48
N ALA A 7 -0.03 9.66 2.74
CA ALA A 7 1.38 9.67 3.19
C ALA A 7 2.25 8.69 2.38
N LEU A 8 1.64 7.61 1.88
CA LEU A 8 2.24 6.66 0.96
C LEU A 8 2.76 7.29 -0.33
N GLN A 9 2.14 8.34 -0.87
CA GLN A 9 2.62 9.01 -2.07
C GLN A 9 4.04 9.58 -1.86
N TYR A 10 4.32 10.07 -0.66
CA TYR A 10 5.61 10.66 -0.25
C TYR A 10 6.57 9.64 0.38
N ALA A 11 6.11 8.43 0.69
CA ALA A 11 6.97 7.39 1.24
C ALA A 11 8.11 7.04 0.27
N GLY A 12 9.30 6.82 0.84
CA GLY A 12 10.48 6.41 0.09
C GLY A 12 10.27 5.08 -0.63
N LYS A 13 11.02 4.86 -1.71
CA LYS A 13 10.93 3.62 -2.50
C LYS A 13 11.11 2.35 -1.66
N SER A 14 11.98 2.40 -0.65
CA SER A 14 12.21 1.28 0.27
C SER A 14 10.97 0.93 1.09
N LEU A 15 10.19 1.92 1.55
CA LEU A 15 8.95 1.67 2.30
C LEU A 15 7.83 1.18 1.37
N LYS A 16 7.77 1.68 0.14
CA LYS A 16 6.82 1.19 -0.87
C LYS A 16 7.09 -0.25 -1.31
N ALA A 17 8.33 -0.71 -1.17
CA ALA A 17 8.75 -2.09 -1.43
C ALA A 17 8.80 -2.94 -0.15
N ASP A 18 8.55 -2.36 1.02
CA ASP A 18 8.50 -3.09 2.28
C ASP A 18 7.14 -3.79 2.38
N ARG A 19 7.19 -5.12 2.31
CA ARG A 19 6.01 -5.97 2.33
C ARG A 19 5.22 -5.85 3.61
N GLU A 20 5.87 -5.83 4.76
CA GLU A 20 5.17 -5.78 6.06
C GLU A 20 4.49 -4.43 6.25
N PHE A 21 5.19 -3.36 5.87
CA PHE A 21 4.63 -2.01 5.87
C PHE A 21 3.42 -1.90 4.92
N MET A 22 3.55 -2.38 3.68
CA MET A 22 2.45 -2.34 2.71
C MET A 22 1.28 -3.23 3.12
N LEU A 23 1.52 -4.37 3.75
CA LEU A 23 0.46 -5.21 4.30
C LEU A 23 -0.36 -4.47 5.36
N ALA A 24 0.30 -3.76 6.28
CA ALA A 24 -0.39 -2.95 7.28
C ALA A 24 -1.14 -1.76 6.67
N ALA A 25 -0.60 -1.16 5.60
CA ALA A 25 -1.24 -0.05 4.90
C ALA A 25 -2.47 -0.50 4.11
N VAL A 26 -2.38 -1.61 3.36
CA VAL A 26 -3.47 -2.18 2.56
C VAL A 26 -4.59 -2.71 3.45
N LYS A 27 -4.27 -3.28 4.62
CA LYS A 27 -5.28 -3.68 5.62
C LYS A 27 -6.07 -2.50 6.18
N GLN A 28 -5.47 -1.31 6.29
CA GLN A 28 -6.18 -0.11 6.73
C GLN A 28 -6.96 0.55 5.60
N ASN A 29 -6.40 0.56 4.40
CA ASN A 29 -7.02 1.11 3.21
C ASN A 29 -6.57 0.29 1.99
N GLY A 30 -7.46 -0.52 1.41
CA GLY A 30 -7.15 -1.35 0.25
C GLY A 30 -6.56 -0.56 -0.93
N TRP A 31 -6.88 0.74 -1.06
CA TRP A 31 -6.32 1.61 -2.09
C TRP A 31 -4.84 1.96 -1.87
N ALA A 32 -4.26 1.60 -0.73
CA ALA A 32 -2.83 1.74 -0.47
C ALA A 32 -1.99 0.94 -1.47
N LEU A 33 -2.51 -0.18 -2.01
CA LEU A 33 -1.76 -1.08 -2.89
C LEU A 33 -1.27 -0.36 -4.16
N GLN A 34 -2.01 0.63 -4.67
CA GLN A 34 -1.63 1.42 -5.84
C GLN A 34 -0.30 2.20 -5.65
N PHE A 35 0.12 2.41 -4.40
CA PHE A 35 1.35 3.13 -4.07
C PHE A 35 2.52 2.20 -3.75
N ALA A 36 2.31 0.89 -3.68
CA ALA A 36 3.35 -0.10 -3.46
C ALA A 36 4.29 -0.21 -4.67
N SER A 37 5.42 -0.89 -4.51
CA SER A 37 6.29 -1.29 -5.63
C SER A 37 5.53 -2.19 -6.61
N GLU A 38 5.98 -2.23 -7.87
CA GLU A 38 5.36 -3.09 -8.90
C GLU A 38 5.33 -4.57 -8.50
N GLU A 39 6.38 -5.04 -7.80
CA GLU A 39 6.45 -6.39 -7.28
C GLU A 39 5.34 -6.67 -6.25
N LEU A 40 5.14 -5.75 -5.29
CA LEU A 40 4.11 -5.89 -4.26
C LEU A 40 2.69 -5.68 -4.79
N GLN A 41 2.51 -4.86 -5.84
CA GLN A 41 1.23 -4.74 -6.53
C GLN A 41 0.76 -6.07 -7.16
N GLN A 42 1.70 -6.97 -7.48
CA GLN A 42 1.41 -8.31 -7.97
C GLN A 42 1.34 -9.37 -6.85
N ASP A 43 1.55 -8.99 -5.58
CA ASP A 43 1.44 -9.92 -4.45
C ASP A 43 -0.02 -10.34 -4.26
N GLU A 44 -0.27 -11.64 -4.40
CA GLU A 44 -1.62 -12.24 -4.31
C GLU A 44 -2.25 -12.10 -2.92
N GLU A 45 -1.46 -12.00 -1.85
CA GLU A 45 -1.99 -11.74 -0.50
C GLU A 45 -2.49 -10.30 -0.40
N LEU A 46 -1.71 -9.34 -0.91
CA LEU A 46 -2.10 -7.93 -0.90
C LEU A 46 -3.32 -7.65 -1.79
N LYS A 47 -3.41 -8.30 -2.96
CA LYS A 47 -4.59 -8.22 -3.84
C LYS A 47 -5.85 -8.73 -3.14
N LYS A 48 -5.78 -9.86 -2.44
CA LYS A 48 -6.92 -10.41 -1.69
C LYS A 48 -7.43 -9.46 -0.62
N ILE A 49 -6.52 -8.72 0.03
CA ILE A 49 -6.90 -7.73 1.05
C ILE A 49 -7.50 -6.48 0.41
N GLN A 50 -7.09 -6.11 -0.80
CA GLN A 50 -7.69 -5.01 -1.55
C GLN A 50 -9.11 -5.33 -2.03
N GLU A 51 -9.38 -6.59 -2.40
CA GLU A 51 -10.66 -7.05 -2.96
C GLU A 51 -11.69 -7.48 -1.90
N GLY A 52 -11.26 -7.68 -0.65
CA GLY A 52 -12.11 -8.04 0.49
C GLY A 52 -12.55 -6.84 1.31
#